data_AF-A0A9Q0MV40-F1
#
_entry.id   AF-A0A9Q0MV40-F1
#
_cell.length_a   1.000
_cell.length_b   1.000
_cell.length_c   1.000
_cell.angle_alpha   90.00
_cell.angle_beta   90.00
_cell.angle_gamma   90.00
#
_symmetry.space_group_name_H-M   'P 1'
#
loop_
_entity.id
_entity.type
_entity.pdbx_description
1 polymer ?
#
loop_
_entity_poly.entity_id
_entity_poly.type
_entity_poly.pdbx_seq_one_letter_code
_entity_poly.pdbx_strand_id
1 'polypeptide(L)'
;MQLLWLCLFGLICGTDTVFSSPRSGVFTSSFLVRFRRNVDNNEAHQLAQRNGFENLGPLPGSSGTEFHFKHRSLPAVRSRRSISHTRVLKREPL
;
A
#
# COMPACT_ATOMS: atom_id res chain seq x y z
N MET A 1 -2.37 -7.08 -59.48
CA MET A 1 -1.28 -6.24 -58.95
C MET A 1 -1.82 -4.81 -58.94
N GLN A 2 -2.24 -4.17 -57.86
CA GLN A 2 -1.83 -4.22 -56.46
C GLN A 2 -3.05 -3.81 -55.61
N LEU A 3 -3.53 -4.70 -54.73
CA LEU A 3 -4.37 -4.29 -53.60
C LEU A 3 -3.44 -3.59 -52.61
N LEU A 4 -3.42 -2.25 -52.50
CA LEU A 4 -2.81 -1.60 -51.34
C LEU A 4 -3.11 -0.10 -51.23
N TRP A 5 -4.33 0.31 -50.91
CA TRP A 5 -4.50 1.60 -50.19
C TRP A 5 -5.87 1.73 -49.49
N LEU A 6 -6.00 1.07 -48.34
CA LEU A 6 -7.00 1.40 -47.32
C LEU A 6 -6.36 1.43 -45.93
N CYS A 7 -5.16 2.00 -45.85
CA CYS A 7 -4.48 2.25 -44.58
C CYS A 7 -4.17 3.74 -44.52
N LEU A 8 -5.06 4.54 -43.93
CA LEU A 8 -4.78 5.82 -43.24
C LEU A 8 -6.07 6.64 -43.10
N PHE A 9 -7.00 6.20 -42.26
CA PHE A 9 -7.92 7.16 -41.63
C PHE A 9 -8.20 6.71 -40.19
N GLY A 10 -7.41 7.27 -39.27
CA GLY A 10 -7.94 7.73 -38.00
C GLY A 10 -8.04 6.72 -36.86
N LEU A 11 -7.05 5.84 -36.64
CA LEU A 11 -6.87 5.25 -35.31
C LEU A 11 -6.14 6.27 -34.40
N ILE A 12 -6.83 7.34 -34.03
CA ILE A 12 -6.40 8.19 -32.90
C ILE A 12 -7.24 7.77 -31.71
N CYS A 13 -6.93 6.60 -31.16
CA CYS A 13 -7.37 6.24 -29.82
C CYS A 13 -6.42 6.96 -28.87
N GLY A 14 -6.82 8.14 -28.40
CA GLY A 14 -6.12 8.85 -27.35
C GLY A 14 -6.11 7.99 -26.10
N THR A 15 -5.03 7.26 -25.86
CA THR A 15 -4.80 6.65 -24.56
C THR A 15 -4.37 7.77 -23.64
N ASP A 16 -5.31 8.28 -22.85
CA ASP A 16 -5.01 9.12 -21.70
C ASP A 16 -4.18 8.30 -20.71
N THR A 17 -2.86 8.29 -20.89
CA THR A 17 -1.95 7.79 -19.87
C THR A 17 -1.95 8.80 -18.73
N VAL A 18 -2.87 8.62 -17.79
CA VAL A 18 -2.86 9.33 -16.52
C VAL A 18 -1.64 8.86 -15.74
N PHE A 19 -0.50 9.51 -15.96
CA PHE A 19 0.66 9.37 -15.09
C PHE A 19 0.33 10.02 -13.74
N SER A 20 -0.18 9.20 -12.82
CA SER A 20 -0.35 9.59 -11.42
C SER A 20 1.01 9.88 -10.82
N SER A 21 1.35 11.16 -10.69
CA SER A 21 2.55 11.60 -9.98
C SER A 21 2.51 11.05 -8.55
N PRO A 22 3.55 10.36 -8.06
CA PRO A 22 3.54 9.90 -6.68
C PRO A 22 3.58 11.14 -5.78
N ARG A 23 2.41 11.53 -5.24
CA ARG A 23 2.32 12.38 -4.05
C ARG A 23 3.33 11.80 -3.06
N SER A 24 4.11 12.67 -2.41
CA SER A 24 5.14 12.34 -1.44
C SER A 24 4.56 11.67 -0.17
N GLY A 25 3.84 10.57 -0.35
CA GLY A 25 3.23 9.77 0.68
C GLY A 25 4.32 8.97 1.39
N VAL A 26 4.19 8.89 2.71
CA VAL A 26 4.98 7.98 3.51
C VAL A 26 4.54 6.57 3.11
N PHE A 27 5.35 5.89 2.32
CA PHE A 27 5.16 4.47 2.02
C PHE A 27 5.61 3.66 3.24
N THR A 28 4.72 3.44 4.20
CA THR A 28 4.94 2.42 5.24
C THR A 28 4.55 1.06 4.67
N SER A 29 5.30 0.01 4.99
CA SER A 29 4.88 -1.35 4.68
C SER A 29 3.94 -1.92 5.75
N SER A 30 3.80 -1.25 6.89
CA SER A 30 2.93 -1.63 8.00
C SER A 30 1.64 -0.82 8.01
N PHE A 31 0.52 -1.50 8.21
CA PHE A 31 -0.84 -0.95 8.19
C PHE A 31 -1.66 -1.50 9.35
N LEU A 32 -2.43 -0.61 9.97
CA LEU A 32 -3.47 -0.99 10.94
C LEU A 32 -4.78 -1.21 10.20
N VAL A 33 -5.35 -2.40 10.31
CA VAL A 33 -6.60 -2.79 9.67
C VAL A 33 -7.67 -2.98 10.73
N ARG A 34 -8.76 -2.22 10.64
CA ARG A 34 -9.91 -2.35 11.54
C ARG A 34 -11.09 -2.99 10.81
N PHE A 35 -11.54 -4.12 11.31
CA PHE A 35 -12.74 -4.80 10.85
C PHE A 35 -13.99 -4.19 11.52
N ARG A 36 -15.08 -4.12 10.75
CA ARG A 36 -16.39 -3.67 11.27
C ARG A 36 -17.05 -4.72 12.17
N ARG A 37 -16.68 -5.98 12.02
CA ARG A 37 -17.15 -7.11 12.81
C ARG A 37 -15.97 -7.73 13.55
N ASN A 38 -16.25 -8.51 14.59
CA ASN A 38 -15.23 -9.37 15.17
C ASN A 38 -14.82 -10.43 14.12
N VAL A 39 -13.52 -10.59 13.92
CA VAL A 39 -12.93 -11.48 12.92
C VAL A 39 -11.91 -12.34 13.64
N ASP A 40 -11.96 -13.66 13.42
CA ASP A 40 -10.96 -14.57 13.98
C ASP A 40 -9.59 -14.34 13.32
N ASN A 41 -8.51 -14.64 14.05
CA ASN A 41 -7.15 -14.45 13.55
C ASN A 41 -6.90 -15.24 12.26
N ASN A 42 -7.46 -16.45 12.14
CA ASN A 42 -7.33 -17.27 10.93
C ASN A 42 -7.98 -16.60 9.71
N GLU A 43 -9.18 -16.03 9.87
CA GLU A 43 -9.87 -15.32 8.80
C GLU A 43 -9.08 -14.07 8.38
N ALA A 44 -8.59 -13.30 9.36
CA ALA A 44 -7.73 -12.14 9.10
C ALA A 44 -6.42 -12.55 8.39
N HIS A 45 -5.84 -13.71 8.74
CA HIS A 45 -4.64 -14.24 8.12
C HIS A 45 -4.86 -14.61 6.65
N GLN A 46 -5.96 -15.31 6.35
CA GLN A 46 -6.34 -15.64 4.97
C GLN A 46 -6.59 -14.38 4.13
N LEU A 47 -7.25 -13.37 4.72
CA LEU A 47 -7.47 -12.10 4.06
C LEU A 47 -6.16 -11.39 3.76
N ALA A 48 -5.23 -11.35 4.71
CA ALA A 48 -3.92 -10.75 4.51
C ALA A 48 -3.19 -11.44 3.35
N GLN A 49 -3.08 -12.77 3.39
CA GLN A 49 -2.37 -13.54 2.36
C GLN A 49 -2.96 -13.32 0.96
N ARG A 50 -4.29 -13.35 0.82
CA ARG A 50 -4.97 -13.14 -0.47
C ARG A 50 -4.68 -11.77 -1.08
N ASN A 51 -4.42 -10.77 -0.24
CA ASN A 51 -4.15 -9.40 -0.68
C ASN A 51 -2.65 -9.05 -0.71
N GLY A 52 -1.74 -10.02 -0.53
CA GLY A 52 -0.29 -9.77 -0.54
C GLY A 52 0.27 -9.17 0.76
N PHE A 53 -0.49 -9.27 1.85
CA PHE A 53 -0.08 -8.87 3.19
C PHE A 53 0.24 -10.08 4.07
N GLU A 54 1.03 -9.83 5.10
CA GLU A 54 1.33 -10.72 6.21
C GLU A 54 0.55 -10.23 7.44
N ASN A 55 -0.22 -11.10 8.07
CA ASN A 55 -0.93 -10.79 9.31
C ASN A 55 0.02 -10.99 10.49
N LEU A 56 0.32 -9.92 11.22
CA LEU A 56 1.18 -9.92 12.41
C LEU A 56 0.39 -10.18 13.71
N GLY A 57 -0.93 -10.21 13.64
CA GLY A 57 -1.80 -10.52 14.77
C GLY A 57 -2.74 -9.38 15.16
N PRO A 58 -3.66 -9.66 16.11
CA PRO A 58 -4.57 -8.68 16.66
C PRO A 58 -3.83 -7.69 17.57
N LEU A 59 -4.30 -6.44 17.63
CA LEU A 59 -3.74 -5.46 18.56
C LEU A 59 -4.21 -5.73 20.00
N PRO A 60 -3.30 -5.69 20.99
CA PRO A 60 -3.70 -5.78 22.40
C PRO A 60 -4.56 -4.57 22.77
N GLY A 61 -5.71 -4.82 23.40
CA GLY A 61 -6.69 -3.79 23.77
C GLY A 61 -7.75 -3.50 22.71
N SER A 62 -7.57 -4.00 21.48
CA SER A 62 -8.63 -4.07 20.51
C SER A 62 -9.37 -5.39 20.71
N SER A 63 -10.67 -5.35 20.95
CA SER A 63 -11.53 -6.53 21.23
C SER A 63 -11.69 -7.49 20.03
N GLY A 64 -10.59 -7.87 19.37
CA GLY A 64 -10.56 -8.74 18.20
C GLY A 64 -10.97 -8.05 16.89
N THR A 65 -10.95 -6.72 16.82
CA THR A 65 -11.38 -5.97 15.63
C THR A 65 -10.24 -5.31 14.86
N GLU A 66 -9.08 -5.12 15.48
CA GLU A 66 -7.94 -4.47 14.85
C GLU A 66 -6.76 -5.42 14.72
N PHE A 67 -6.17 -5.43 13.52
CA PHE A 67 -5.07 -6.31 13.15
C PHE A 67 -3.95 -5.52 12.49
N HIS A 68 -2.73 -5.99 12.68
CA HIS A 68 -1.55 -5.39 12.06
C HIS A 68 -1.18 -6.17 10.79
N PHE A 69 -1.31 -5.54 9.64
CA PHE A 69 -0.93 -6.11 8.34
C PHE A 69 0.37 -5.50 7.84
N LYS A 70 1.23 -6.32 7.25
CA LYS A 70 2.50 -5.89 6.66
C LYS A 70 2.59 -6.33 5.20
N HIS A 71 2.83 -5.41 4.29
CA HIS A 71 2.96 -5.71 2.87
C HIS A 71 4.32 -6.37 2.56
N ARG A 72 4.30 -7.50 1.84
CA ARG A 72 5.50 -8.33 1.63
C ARG A 72 6.45 -7.79 0.56
N SER A 73 5.92 -7.12 -0.47
CA SER A 73 6.71 -6.68 -1.64
C SER A 73 7.04 -5.19 -1.67
N LEU A 74 6.60 -4.42 -0.66
CA LEU A 74 7.11 -3.06 -0.51
C LEU A 74 8.53 -3.20 0.03
N PRO A 75 9.58 -2.79 -0.72
CA PRO A 75 10.92 -2.72 -0.17
C PRO A 75 10.82 -1.99 1.16
N ALA A 76 11.62 -2.39 2.16
CA ALA A 76 11.81 -1.56 3.33
C ALA A 76 12.38 -0.22 2.86
N VAL A 77 11.53 0.70 2.41
CA VAL A 77 11.85 2.07 2.04
C VAL A 77 12.28 2.65 3.35
N ARG A 78 13.58 2.53 3.59
CA ARG A 78 14.27 2.87 4.83
C ARG A 78 13.72 4.21 5.26
N SER A 79 13.07 4.25 6.41
CA SER A 79 12.48 5.45 7.02
C SER A 79 13.55 6.43 7.48
N ARG A 80 14.58 6.70 6.66
CA ARG A 80 15.55 7.77 6.90
C ARG A 80 14.87 9.14 7.07
N ARG A 81 13.57 9.26 6.77
CA ARG A 81 12.75 10.45 7.00
C ARG A 81 12.33 10.68 8.46
N SER A 82 12.27 9.65 9.33
CA SER A 82 11.95 9.88 10.75
C SER A 82 13.17 10.18 11.61
N ILE A 83 14.39 9.93 11.13
CA ILE A 83 15.62 10.19 11.90
C ILE A 83 15.71 11.66 12.33
N SER A 84 15.32 12.59 11.46
CA SER A 84 15.27 14.02 11.77
C SER A 84 14.24 14.32 12.86
N HIS A 85 13.03 13.76 12.74
CA HIS A 85 11.94 13.96 13.71
C HIS A 85 12.26 13.30 15.06
N THR A 86 12.84 12.10 15.07
CA THR A 86 13.30 11.42 16.28
C THR A 86 14.45 12.17 16.95
N ARG A 87 15.34 12.83 16.19
CA ARG A 87 16.39 13.69 16.77
C ARG A 87 15.81 14.92 17.46
N VAL A 88 14.73 15.50 16.94
CA VAL A 88 14.00 16.61 17.60
C VAL A 88 13.42 16.14 18.92
N LEU A 89 12.70 15.01 18.93
CA LEU A 89 12.11 14.45 20.16
C LEU A 89 13.17 14.03 21.19
N LYS A 90 14.31 13.48 20.76
CA LYS A 90 15.43 13.14 21.65
C LYS A 90 16.19 14.36 22.17
N ARG A 91 16.03 15.52 21.54
CA ARG A 91 16.70 16.77 21.94
C ARG A 91 15.90 17.53 22.99
N GLU A 92 14.60 17.32 23.11
CA GLU A 92 13.82 17.87 24.22
C GLU A 92 14.07 17.04 25.48
N PRO A 93 14.72 17.62 26.52
CA PRO A 93 14.72 17.03 27.84
C PRO A 93 13.37 17.32 28.50
N LEU A 94 12.70 16.27 29.00
CA LEU A 94 11.74 16.41 30.08
C LEU A 94 12.50 16.59 31.40
#